data_AF-A0A3D4JDE4-F1
#
_entry.id   AF-A0A3D4JDE4-F1
#
_cell.length_a   1.000
_cell.length_b   1.000
_cell.length_c   1.000
_cell.angle_alpha   90.00
_cell.angle_beta   90.00
_cell.angle_gamma   90.00
#
_symmetry.space_group_name_H-M   'P 1'
#
loop_
_entity.id
_entity.type
_entity.pdbx_description
1 polymer ?
#
loop_
_entity_poly.entity_id
_entity_poly.type
_entity_poly.pdbx_seq_one_letter_code
_entity_poly.pdbx_strand_id
1 'polypeptide(L)'
;MNFNESIVEETTLAWFEDLGYQTIFGPKIAFDGERPERGDYQETLLLGRLQDAIARINPQLPAQAQEEAVRQITRLGKPSLLLNNHAFHYMLVNGIEVEYKEDGRMVNGRAYVLDFENEDNNDWLVVNQYTVEASHQNGKVNRRPDVVVFVNGLPLAVIELKNAADEKATIWSAFNQLQTYKNDIPVLFHTNELLIISDGLNARIGSITSNKEWF
;
A
#
# COMPACT_ATOMS: atom_id res chain seq x y z
N MET A 1 -8.67 7.00 -32.37
CA MET A 1 -7.91 7.02 -31.11
C MET A 1 -7.26 5.68 -30.95
N ASN A 2 -5.93 5.61 -30.85
CA ASN A 2 -5.26 4.36 -30.48
C ASN A 2 -5.37 4.24 -28.95
N PHE A 3 -6.09 3.23 -28.48
CA PHE A 3 -6.10 2.86 -27.07
C PHE A 3 -4.67 2.42 -26.69
N ASN A 4 -4.05 3.10 -25.73
CA ASN A 4 -2.74 2.75 -25.19
C ASN A 4 -2.80 2.66 -23.66
N GLU A 5 -1.78 2.05 -23.05
CA GLU A 5 -1.72 1.80 -21.59
C GLU A 5 -1.83 3.11 -20.78
N SER A 6 -1.26 4.20 -21.29
CA SER A 6 -1.37 5.53 -20.67
C SER A 6 -2.81 6.03 -20.54
N ILE A 7 -3.68 5.76 -21.52
CA ILE A 7 -5.11 6.13 -21.43
C ILE A 7 -5.80 5.34 -20.30
N VAL A 8 -5.47 4.06 -20.13
CA VAL A 8 -6.06 3.23 -19.07
C VAL A 8 -5.59 3.72 -17.69
N GLU A 9 -4.31 4.07 -17.57
CA GLU A 9 -3.74 4.65 -16.34
C GLU A 9 -4.38 6.00 -16.00
N GLU A 10 -4.44 6.94 -16.95
CA GLU A 10 -5.07 8.25 -16.77
C GLU A 10 -6.55 8.13 -16.41
N THR A 11 -7.28 7.22 -17.05
CA THR A 11 -8.70 6.96 -16.74
C THR A 11 -8.86 6.40 -15.33
N THR A 12 -7.98 5.48 -14.93
CA THR A 12 -7.99 4.91 -13.58
C THR A 12 -7.77 6.00 -12.53
N LEU A 13 -6.81 6.90 -12.74
CA LEU A 13 -6.55 8.02 -11.85
C LEU A 13 -7.75 8.98 -11.76
N ALA A 14 -8.37 9.32 -12.90
CA ALA A 14 -9.56 10.18 -12.92
C ALA A 14 -10.72 9.58 -12.11
N TRP A 15 -10.95 8.26 -12.16
CA TRP A 15 -11.97 7.61 -11.33
C TRP A 15 -11.67 7.72 -9.82
N PHE A 16 -10.39 7.66 -9.43
CA PHE A 16 -10.01 7.87 -8.03
C PHE A 16 -10.19 9.33 -7.60
N GLU A 17 -9.90 10.30 -8.47
CA GLU A 17 -10.16 11.73 -8.22
C GLU A 17 -11.66 11.99 -8.02
N ASP A 18 -12.52 11.40 -8.85
CA ASP A 18 -13.98 11.48 -8.71
C ASP A 18 -14.49 10.89 -7.38
N LEU A 19 -13.74 9.94 -6.80
CA LEU A 19 -14.00 9.35 -5.49
C LEU A 19 -13.36 10.14 -4.33
N GLY A 20 -12.70 11.27 -4.61
CA GLY A 20 -12.10 12.15 -3.61
C GLY A 20 -10.66 11.79 -3.20
N TYR A 21 -10.00 10.85 -3.89
CA TYR A 21 -8.61 10.52 -3.63
C TYR A 21 -7.70 11.60 -4.19
N GLN A 22 -6.62 11.90 -3.47
CA GLN A 22 -5.49 12.61 -4.05
C GLN A 22 -4.77 11.69 -5.05
N THR A 23 -4.36 12.20 -6.21
CA THR A 23 -3.51 11.49 -7.16
C THR A 23 -2.11 12.12 -7.21
N ILE A 24 -1.06 11.29 -7.22
CA ILE A 24 0.32 11.76 -7.27
C ILE A 24 1.15 10.89 -8.23
N PHE A 25 1.96 11.53 -9.05
CA PHE A 25 2.99 10.87 -9.84
C PHE A 25 4.14 10.38 -8.95
N GLY A 26 4.34 9.07 -8.86
CA GLY A 26 5.31 8.43 -7.96
C GLY A 26 6.71 9.03 -7.97
N PRO A 27 7.32 9.33 -9.13
CA PRO A 27 8.62 10.00 -9.20
C PRO A 27 8.69 11.37 -8.50
N LYS A 28 7.57 12.08 -8.29
CA LYS A 28 7.57 13.34 -7.55
C LYS A 28 7.81 13.16 -6.04
N ILE A 29 7.36 12.02 -5.48
CA ILE A 29 7.48 11.72 -4.04
C ILE A 29 8.54 10.67 -3.72
N ALA A 30 9.29 10.21 -4.72
CA ALA A 30 10.48 9.40 -4.54
C ALA A 30 11.56 10.16 -3.75
N PHE A 31 12.52 9.44 -3.19
CA PHE A 31 13.58 10.04 -2.36
C PHE A 31 14.44 11.07 -3.13
N ASP A 32 14.56 10.88 -4.44
CA ASP A 32 15.25 11.76 -5.40
C ASP A 32 14.28 12.64 -6.22
N GLY A 33 13.02 12.73 -5.78
CA GLY A 33 11.95 13.50 -6.41
C GLY A 33 11.86 14.96 -5.97
N GLU A 34 10.86 15.67 -6.51
CA GLU A 34 10.60 17.09 -6.22
C GLU A 34 10.15 17.35 -4.78
N ARG A 35 9.38 16.41 -4.20
CA ARG A 35 8.80 16.48 -2.85
C ARG A 35 8.91 15.11 -2.18
N PRO A 36 10.11 14.68 -1.78
CA PRO A 36 10.33 13.36 -1.22
C PRO A 36 9.44 13.07 -0.02
N GLU A 37 8.74 11.94 -0.04
CA GLU A 37 7.98 11.41 1.11
C GLU A 37 8.60 10.12 1.67
N ARG A 38 9.75 9.72 1.13
CA ARG A 38 10.52 8.52 1.48
C ARG A 38 12.02 8.82 1.51
N GLY A 39 12.76 8.09 2.35
CA GLY A 39 14.22 8.18 2.48
C GLY A 39 14.99 7.39 1.41
N ASP A 40 14.40 6.32 0.88
CA ASP A 40 14.96 5.53 -0.23
C ASP A 40 13.86 4.74 -0.98
N TYR A 41 14.23 3.97 -2.00
CA TYR A 41 13.29 3.12 -2.75
C TYR A 41 12.91 1.80 -2.04
N GLN A 42 13.59 1.41 -0.96
CA GLN A 42 13.25 0.23 -0.16
C GLN A 42 12.12 0.53 0.83
N GLU A 43 11.93 1.79 1.21
CA GLU A 43 10.76 2.24 1.94
C GLU A 43 9.50 2.11 1.07
N THR A 44 8.57 1.26 1.51
CA THR A 44 7.30 1.02 0.80
C THR A 44 6.13 1.80 1.40
N LEU A 45 6.22 2.19 2.67
CA LEU A 45 5.23 3.00 3.37
C LEU A 45 5.55 4.50 3.22
N LEU A 46 4.53 5.34 3.24
CA LEU A 46 4.69 6.79 3.39
C LEU A 46 4.64 7.12 4.88
N LEU A 47 5.78 7.00 5.55
CA LEU A 47 5.86 6.96 7.02
C LEU A 47 5.33 8.24 7.68
N GLY A 48 5.59 9.41 7.10
CA GLY A 48 5.09 10.68 7.62
C GLY A 48 3.55 10.71 7.66
N ARG A 49 2.91 10.28 6.57
CA ARG A 49 1.44 10.18 6.49
C ARG A 49 0.87 9.19 7.50
N LEU A 50 1.54 8.06 7.71
CA LEU A 50 1.14 7.07 8.71
C LEU A 50 1.23 7.62 10.15
N GLN A 51 2.30 8.36 10.46
CA GLN A 51 2.47 9.00 11.76
C GLN A 51 1.38 10.05 12.00
N ASP A 52 1.12 10.92 11.02
CA ASP A 52 0.09 11.95 11.10
C ASP A 52 -1.31 11.35 11.27
N ALA A 53 -1.61 10.28 10.53
CA ALA A 53 -2.89 9.59 10.63
C ALA A 53 -3.08 8.91 11.99
N ILE A 54 -2.08 8.18 12.49
CA ILE A 54 -2.18 7.54 13.82
C ILE A 54 -2.38 8.60 14.91
N ALA A 55 -1.70 9.74 14.83
CA ALA A 55 -1.88 10.84 15.78
C ALA A 55 -3.30 11.45 15.69
N ARG A 56 -3.82 11.64 14.47
CA ARG A 56 -5.16 12.18 14.21
C ARG A 56 -6.29 11.25 14.66
N ILE A 57 -6.15 9.95 14.42
CA ILE A 57 -7.16 8.93 14.72
C ILE A 57 -7.15 8.55 16.21
N ASN A 58 -6.00 8.68 16.89
CA ASN A 58 -5.84 8.25 18.28
C ASN A 58 -5.41 9.39 19.21
N PRO A 59 -6.13 10.53 19.26
CA PRO A 59 -5.75 11.69 20.07
C PRO A 59 -5.79 11.42 21.58
N GLN A 60 -6.50 10.37 22.00
CA GLN A 60 -6.58 9.90 23.38
C GLN A 60 -5.30 9.17 23.85
N LEU A 61 -4.48 8.67 22.93
CA LEU A 61 -3.26 7.94 23.26
C LEU A 61 -2.08 8.91 23.42
N PRO A 62 -1.18 8.69 24.40
CA PRO A 62 0.05 9.48 24.48
C PRO A 62 0.96 9.19 23.28
N ALA A 63 1.82 10.15 22.92
CA ALA A 63 2.74 10.04 21.78
C ALA A 63 3.58 8.76 21.80
N GLN A 64 4.03 8.31 22.97
CA GLN A 64 4.79 7.06 23.11
C GLN A 64 4.01 5.83 22.62
N ALA A 65 2.70 5.77 22.86
CA ALA A 65 1.83 4.68 22.42
C ALA A 65 1.56 4.76 20.92
N GLN A 66 1.35 5.97 20.39
CA GLN A 66 1.22 6.22 18.96
C GLN A 66 2.48 5.78 18.19
N GLU A 67 3.67 6.16 18.69
CA GLU A 67 4.94 5.71 18.12
C GLU A 67 5.13 4.20 18.22
N GLU A 68 4.66 3.56 19.30
CA GLU A 68 4.70 2.10 19.41
C GLU A 68 3.84 1.42 18.35
N ALA A 69 2.65 1.97 18.07
CA ALA A 69 1.81 1.47 16.99
C ALA A 69 2.53 1.56 15.62
N VAL A 70 3.15 2.70 15.32
CA VAL A 70 3.99 2.87 14.11
C VAL A 70 5.13 1.85 14.07
N ARG A 71 5.81 1.62 15.20
CA ARG A 71 6.91 0.64 15.30
C ARG A 71 6.46 -0.78 15.01
N GLN A 72 5.29 -1.19 15.50
CA GLN A 72 4.78 -2.55 15.26
C GLN A 72 4.48 -2.80 13.78
N ILE A 73 3.93 -1.80 13.07
CA ILE A 73 3.67 -1.89 11.62
C ILE A 73 4.97 -1.92 10.82
N THR A 74 5.93 -1.04 11.15
CA THR A 74 7.19 -0.90 10.40
C THR A 74 8.16 -2.05 10.63
N ARG A 75 7.99 -2.83 11.70
CA ARG A 75 8.88 -3.94 12.09
C ARG A 75 8.23 -5.32 11.95
N LEU A 76 7.34 -5.47 10.98
CA LEU A 76 6.82 -6.79 10.56
C LEU A 76 7.99 -7.69 10.13
N GLY A 77 8.38 -8.62 11.01
CA GLY A 77 9.57 -9.47 10.86
C GLY A 77 9.25 -10.97 10.83
N LYS A 78 8.07 -11.35 10.32
CA LYS A 78 7.68 -12.76 10.20
C LYS A 78 8.47 -13.45 9.07
N PRO A 79 8.63 -14.79 9.12
CA PRO A 79 9.45 -15.54 8.16
C PRO A 79 8.95 -15.55 6.70
N SER A 80 7.73 -15.10 6.44
CA SER A 80 7.14 -15.11 5.09
C SER A 80 6.23 -13.93 4.86
N LEU A 81 6.06 -13.57 3.57
CA LEU A 81 5.12 -12.54 3.13
C LEU A 81 3.71 -12.80 3.69
N LEU A 82 3.18 -14.02 3.57
CA LEU A 82 1.84 -14.35 4.04
C LEU A 82 1.69 -14.14 5.55
N LEU A 83 2.70 -14.48 6.36
CA LEU A 83 2.63 -14.29 7.80
C LEU A 83 2.73 -12.81 8.19
N ASN A 84 3.52 -12.01 7.47
CA ASN A 84 3.57 -10.55 7.68
C ASN A 84 2.23 -9.91 7.32
N ASN A 85 1.69 -10.27 6.16
CA ASN A 85 0.40 -9.79 5.68
C ASN A 85 -0.74 -10.15 6.63
N HIS A 86 -0.84 -11.41 7.06
CA HIS A 86 -1.85 -11.82 8.03
C HIS A 86 -1.69 -11.10 9.39
N ALA A 87 -0.46 -10.91 9.86
CA ALA A 87 -0.20 -10.17 11.10
C ALA A 87 -0.64 -8.71 10.98
N PHE A 88 -0.35 -8.06 9.85
CA PHE A 88 -0.82 -6.71 9.57
C PHE A 88 -2.34 -6.65 9.46
N HIS A 89 -2.97 -7.54 8.68
CA HIS A 89 -4.42 -7.58 8.54
C HIS A 89 -5.12 -7.71 9.90
N TYR A 90 -4.57 -8.53 10.81
CA TYR A 90 -5.08 -8.63 12.17
C TYR A 90 -4.99 -7.29 12.92
N MET A 91 -3.87 -6.56 12.81
CA MET A 91 -3.70 -5.22 13.39
C MET A 91 -4.64 -4.18 12.76
N LEU A 92 -4.84 -4.25 11.44
CA LEU A 92 -5.71 -3.38 10.67
C LEU A 92 -7.17 -3.49 11.16
N VAL A 93 -7.66 -4.72 11.30
CA VAL A 93 -9.06 -4.99 11.68
C VAL A 93 -9.30 -4.84 13.18
N ASN A 94 -8.38 -5.34 14.02
CA ASN A 94 -8.60 -5.40 15.46
C ASN A 94 -7.97 -4.24 16.23
N GLY A 95 -7.19 -3.38 15.57
CA GLY A 95 -6.33 -2.39 16.21
C GLY A 95 -5.02 -2.99 16.71
N ILE A 96 -4.06 -2.10 16.97
CA ILE A 96 -2.72 -2.42 17.46
C ILE A 96 -2.71 -2.27 18.98
N GLU A 97 -2.36 -3.34 19.68
CA GLU A 97 -2.22 -3.32 21.13
C GLU A 97 -0.98 -2.51 21.53
N VAL A 98 -1.16 -1.57 22.45
CA VAL A 98 -0.10 -0.69 22.94
C VAL A 98 -0.15 -0.60 24.46
N GLU A 99 1.01 -0.47 25.10
CA GLU A 99 1.10 -0.27 26.54
C GLU A 99 1.74 1.10 26.82
N TYR A 100 1.17 1.86 27.75
CA TYR A 100 1.69 3.17 28.15
C TYR A 100 1.44 3.47 29.62
N LYS A 101 2.13 4.50 30.13
CA LYS A 101 1.94 4.97 31.51
C LYS A 101 0.87 6.04 31.58
N GLU A 102 -0.07 5.85 32.49
CA GLU A 102 -1.09 6.82 32.88
C GLU A 102 -1.15 6.86 34.41
N ASP A 103 -1.02 8.05 35.00
CA ASP A 103 -0.98 8.26 36.47
C ASP A 103 -0.02 7.33 37.22
N GLY A 104 1.13 7.05 36.62
CA GLY A 104 2.19 6.20 37.20
C GLY A 104 1.93 4.70 37.14
N ARG A 105 0.84 4.25 36.48
CA ARG A 105 0.52 2.84 36.25
C ARG A 105 0.66 2.48 34.78
N MET A 106 1.01 1.23 34.49
CA MET A 106 0.95 0.70 33.13
C MET A 106 -0.50 0.38 32.77
N VAL A 107 -0.93 0.84 31.61
CA VAL A 107 -2.28 0.63 31.07
C VAL A 107 -2.16 0.09 29.63
N ASN A 108 -3.08 -0.79 29.27
CA ASN A 108 -3.18 -1.30 27.91
C ASN A 108 -4.18 -0.45 27.13
N GLY A 109 -3.80 -0.05 25.93
CA GLY A 109 -4.65 0.64 24.98
C GLY A 109 -4.64 -0.03 23.62
N ARG A 110 -5.36 0.59 22.70
CA ARG A 110 -5.48 0.13 21.33
C ARG A 110 -5.41 1.32 20.39
N ALA A 111 -4.48 1.26 19.45
CA ALA A 111 -4.31 2.25 18.40
C ALA A 111 -4.92 1.73 17.10
N TYR A 112 -5.56 2.61 16.35
CA TYR A 112 -6.15 2.31 15.05
C TYR A 112 -5.39 3.03 13.94
N VAL A 113 -5.22 2.36 12.81
CA VAL A 113 -4.49 2.91 11.65
C VAL A 113 -5.43 3.51 10.61
N LEU A 114 -6.68 3.09 10.61
CA LEU A 114 -7.78 3.57 9.77
C LEU A 114 -8.95 3.95 10.69
N ASP A 115 -9.64 5.02 10.35
CA ASP A 115 -10.91 5.41 10.95
C ASP A 115 -12.05 4.88 10.07
N PHE A 116 -12.68 3.79 10.50
CA PHE A 116 -13.80 3.18 9.79
C PHE A 116 -15.14 3.88 10.06
N GLU A 117 -15.21 4.69 11.11
CA GLU A 117 -16.45 5.39 11.52
C GLU A 117 -16.56 6.75 10.83
N ASN A 118 -15.43 7.41 10.58
CA ASN A 118 -15.36 8.66 9.86
C ASN A 118 -14.27 8.63 8.78
N GLU A 119 -14.67 8.38 7.54
CA GLU A 119 -13.75 8.23 6.41
C GLU A 119 -12.94 9.51 6.08
N ASP A 120 -13.47 10.69 6.43
CA ASP A 120 -12.79 11.98 6.24
C ASP A 120 -11.56 12.13 7.15
N ASN A 121 -11.44 11.32 8.20
CA ASN A 121 -10.25 11.28 9.05
C ASN A 121 -9.11 10.47 8.41
N ASN A 122 -9.32 9.82 7.27
CA ASN A 122 -8.27 9.09 6.55
C ASN A 122 -7.68 9.95 5.43
N ASP A 123 -6.39 9.76 5.19
CA ASP A 123 -5.67 10.26 4.04
C ASP A 123 -5.77 9.26 2.89
N TRP A 124 -6.55 9.59 1.86
CA TRP A 124 -6.81 8.77 0.69
C TRP A 124 -5.94 9.21 -0.47
N LEU A 125 -4.98 8.36 -0.87
CA LEU A 125 -3.98 8.71 -1.87
C LEU A 125 -3.82 7.58 -2.89
N VAL A 126 -3.74 7.94 -4.16
CA VAL A 126 -3.34 7.04 -5.25
C VAL A 126 -2.04 7.54 -5.87
N VAL A 127 -1.07 6.63 -5.98
CA VAL A 127 0.22 6.92 -6.57
C VAL A 127 0.43 6.05 -7.79
N ASN A 128 0.56 6.66 -8.96
CA ASN A 128 0.95 5.93 -10.17
C ASN A 128 2.48 5.84 -10.29
N GLN A 129 2.95 4.76 -10.92
CA GLN A 129 4.37 4.52 -11.22
C GLN A 129 5.27 4.50 -9.97
N TYR A 130 4.81 3.85 -8.91
CA TYR A 130 5.46 3.84 -7.59
C TYR A 130 6.69 2.91 -7.56
N THR A 131 7.87 3.43 -7.84
CA THR A 131 9.09 2.60 -7.88
C THR A 131 9.48 2.12 -6.47
N VAL A 132 9.77 0.83 -6.36
CA VAL A 132 10.25 0.14 -5.15
C VAL A 132 11.49 -0.71 -5.49
N GLU A 133 12.47 -0.71 -4.61
CA GLU A 133 13.67 -1.53 -4.68
C GLU A 133 13.73 -2.56 -3.54
N ALA A 134 14.33 -3.70 -3.81
CA ALA A 134 14.69 -4.68 -2.80
C ALA A 134 16.08 -5.24 -3.04
N SER A 135 16.78 -5.58 -1.97
CA SER A 135 18.07 -6.28 -2.05
C SER A 135 17.84 -7.78 -2.18
N HIS A 136 18.37 -8.39 -3.25
CA HIS A 136 18.42 -9.83 -3.47
C HIS A 136 19.85 -10.35 -3.44
N GLN A 137 20.01 -11.68 -3.40
CA GLN A 137 21.32 -12.33 -3.43
C GLN A 137 22.16 -11.94 -4.65
N ASN A 138 21.51 -11.66 -5.78
CA ASN A 138 22.16 -11.32 -7.05
C ASN A 138 22.18 -9.81 -7.35
N GLY A 139 21.97 -8.97 -6.34
CA GLY A 139 21.95 -7.50 -6.47
C GLY A 139 20.59 -6.89 -6.16
N LYS A 140 20.45 -5.61 -6.48
CA LYS A 140 19.18 -4.89 -6.30
C LYS A 140 18.21 -5.24 -7.41
N VAL A 141 16.95 -5.47 -7.05
CA VAL A 141 15.83 -5.58 -8.00
C VAL A 141 14.95 -4.35 -7.82
N ASN A 142 14.54 -3.73 -8.92
CA ASN A 142 13.52 -2.69 -8.91
C ASN A 142 12.24 -3.17 -9.58
N ARG A 143 11.11 -2.69 -9.08
CA ARG A 143 9.79 -2.90 -9.66
C ARG A 143 9.01 -1.60 -9.55
N ARG A 144 8.08 -1.39 -10.48
CA ARG A 144 7.27 -0.19 -10.58
C ARG A 144 5.85 -0.63 -10.87
N PRO A 145 5.02 -0.79 -9.84
CA PRO A 145 3.60 -0.97 -10.05
C PRO A 145 2.97 0.22 -10.74
N ASP A 146 1.96 -0.07 -11.55
CA ASP A 146 1.29 0.95 -12.36
C ASP A 146 0.54 1.92 -11.44
N VAL A 147 -0.23 1.38 -10.49
CA VAL A 147 -0.95 2.17 -9.48
C VAL A 147 -0.90 1.49 -8.11
N VAL A 148 -0.62 2.27 -7.07
CA VAL A 148 -0.67 1.85 -5.67
C VAL A 148 -1.63 2.76 -4.91
N VAL A 149 -2.59 2.15 -4.22
CA VAL A 149 -3.58 2.87 -3.39
C VAL A 149 -3.09 2.85 -1.95
N PHE A 150 -2.91 4.05 -1.41
CA PHE A 150 -2.53 4.33 -0.05
C PHE A 150 -3.73 4.80 0.77
N VAL A 151 -3.83 4.29 1.99
CA VAL A 151 -4.68 4.86 3.03
C VAL A 151 -3.80 5.14 4.24
N ASN A 152 -3.75 6.39 4.68
CA ASN A 152 -2.91 6.79 5.83
C ASN A 152 -1.45 6.38 5.65
N GLY A 153 -0.92 6.47 4.42
CA GLY A 153 0.45 6.07 4.08
C GLY A 153 0.72 4.57 4.01
N LEU A 154 -0.30 3.71 4.17
CA LEU A 154 -0.19 2.25 4.01
C LEU A 154 -0.59 1.84 2.59
N PRO A 155 0.26 1.13 1.82
CA PRO A 155 -0.09 0.62 0.50
C PRO A 155 -1.05 -0.57 0.65
N LEU A 156 -2.36 -0.30 0.60
CA LEU A 156 -3.41 -1.31 0.80
C LEU A 156 -3.85 -1.97 -0.50
N ALA A 157 -3.68 -1.33 -1.66
CA ALA A 157 -3.97 -1.97 -2.95
C ALA A 157 -2.86 -1.74 -3.98
N VAL A 158 -2.64 -2.74 -4.83
CA VAL A 158 -1.76 -2.66 -5.99
C VAL A 158 -2.56 -3.05 -7.23
N ILE A 159 -2.49 -2.21 -8.25
CA ILE A 159 -3.24 -2.36 -9.51
C ILE A 159 -2.24 -2.42 -10.66
N GLU A 160 -2.33 -3.49 -11.45
CA GLU A 160 -1.58 -3.61 -12.70
C GLU A 160 -2.54 -3.51 -13.89
N LEU A 161 -2.17 -2.66 -14.84
CA LEU A 161 -2.96 -2.33 -16.01
C LEU A 161 -2.31 -2.93 -17.26
N LYS A 162 -3.13 -3.26 -18.25
CA LYS A 162 -2.68 -3.70 -19.58
C LYS A 162 -3.51 -3.01 -20.66
N ASN A 163 -2.92 -2.90 -21.85
CA ASN A 163 -3.63 -2.38 -22.99
C ASN A 163 -4.48 -3.48 -23.64
N ALA A 164 -5.82 -3.34 -23.64
CA ALA A 164 -6.73 -4.24 -24.36
C ALA A 164 -6.46 -4.35 -25.87
N ALA A 165 -5.77 -3.38 -26.49
CA ALA A 165 -5.44 -3.41 -27.91
C ALA A 165 -4.23 -4.29 -28.26
N ASP A 166 -3.48 -4.79 -27.26
CA ASP A 166 -2.38 -5.73 -27.50
C ASP A 166 -2.90 -7.17 -27.39
N GLU A 167 -3.06 -7.83 -28.53
CA GLU A 167 -3.53 -9.22 -28.62
C GLU A 167 -2.65 -10.22 -27.83
N LYS A 168 -1.42 -9.86 -27.46
CA LYS A 168 -0.53 -10.67 -26.62
C LYS A 168 -0.63 -10.34 -25.13
N ALA A 169 -1.13 -9.15 -24.77
CA ALA A 169 -1.27 -8.69 -23.39
C ALA A 169 -2.62 -9.13 -22.80
N THR A 170 -2.71 -10.40 -22.39
CA THR A 170 -3.89 -10.87 -21.65
C THR A 170 -3.93 -10.25 -20.26
N ILE A 171 -5.13 -10.08 -19.67
CA ILE A 171 -5.30 -9.72 -18.25
C ILE A 171 -4.45 -10.62 -17.31
N TRP A 172 -4.18 -11.87 -17.72
CA TRP A 172 -3.31 -12.80 -16.98
C TRP A 172 -1.83 -12.46 -17.00
N SER A 173 -1.37 -11.61 -17.92
CA SER A 173 -0.01 -11.06 -17.89
C SER A 173 0.17 -10.08 -16.72
N ALA A 174 -0.83 -9.22 -16.46
CA ALA A 174 -0.88 -8.38 -15.25
C ALA A 174 -0.90 -9.24 -13.97
N PHE A 175 -1.66 -10.34 -13.96
CA PHE A 175 -1.63 -11.29 -12.84
C PHE A 175 -0.21 -11.85 -12.60
N ASN A 176 0.49 -12.26 -13.66
CA ASN A 176 1.84 -12.77 -13.53
C ASN A 176 2.82 -11.69 -13.06
N GLN A 177 2.64 -10.44 -13.49
CA GLN A 177 3.44 -9.28 -13.05
C GLN A 177 3.29 -9.05 -11.55
N LEU A 178 2.08 -9.14 -11.01
CA LEU A 178 1.84 -9.13 -9.56
C LEU A 178 2.55 -10.29 -8.84
N GLN A 179 2.56 -11.50 -9.41
CA GLN A 179 3.32 -12.61 -8.82
C GLN A 179 4.82 -12.34 -8.81
N THR A 180 5.37 -11.75 -9.88
CA THR A 180 6.76 -11.29 -9.93
C THR A 180 7.04 -10.26 -8.84
N TYR A 181 6.17 -9.27 -8.65
CA TYR A 181 6.35 -8.25 -7.62
C TYR A 181 6.31 -8.82 -6.21
N LYS A 182 5.39 -9.75 -5.92
CA LYS A 182 5.35 -10.42 -4.62
C LYS A 182 6.66 -11.15 -4.28
N ASN A 183 7.34 -11.69 -5.29
CA ASN A 183 8.63 -12.35 -5.11
C ASN A 183 9.78 -11.34 -5.00
N ASP A 184 9.74 -10.29 -5.82
CA ASP A 184 10.87 -9.36 -5.97
C ASP A 184 10.86 -8.23 -4.94
N ILE A 185 9.70 -7.72 -4.56
CA ILE A 185 9.52 -6.62 -3.61
C ILE A 185 8.47 -6.97 -2.52
N PRO A 186 8.64 -8.08 -1.79
CA PRO A 186 7.62 -8.61 -0.86
C PRO A 186 7.20 -7.60 0.23
N VAL A 187 8.08 -6.68 0.62
CA VAL A 187 7.80 -5.67 1.65
C VAL A 187 6.66 -4.73 1.25
N LEU A 188 6.43 -4.49 -0.04
CA LEU A 188 5.27 -3.71 -0.52
C LEU A 188 3.96 -4.41 -0.19
N PHE A 189 3.97 -5.75 -0.14
CA PHE A 189 2.80 -6.58 0.08
C PHE A 189 2.59 -6.98 1.55
N HIS A 190 3.45 -6.52 2.46
CA HIS A 190 3.27 -6.75 3.90
C HIS A 190 1.99 -6.11 4.43
N THR A 191 1.55 -4.99 3.85
CA THR A 191 0.31 -4.29 4.25
C THR A 191 -0.78 -4.33 3.19
N ASN A 192 -0.54 -5.04 2.08
CA ASN A 192 -1.45 -5.07 0.95
C ASN A 192 -2.68 -5.94 1.26
N GLU A 193 -3.87 -5.40 1.05
CA GLU A 193 -5.13 -6.10 1.24
C GLU A 193 -5.75 -6.55 -0.09
N LEU A 194 -5.53 -5.77 -1.16
CA LEU A 194 -6.17 -5.98 -2.46
C LEU A 194 -5.16 -5.96 -3.61
N LEU A 195 -5.28 -6.95 -4.50
CA LEU A 195 -4.57 -7.03 -5.76
C LEU A 195 -5.58 -6.91 -6.89
N ILE A 196 -5.35 -5.98 -7.81
CA ILE A 196 -6.28 -5.70 -8.91
C ILE A 196 -5.53 -5.81 -10.23
N ILE A 197 -6.17 -6.40 -11.23
CA ILE A 197 -5.67 -6.42 -12.61
C ILE A 197 -6.76 -5.95 -13.55
N SER A 198 -6.39 -5.18 -14.57
CA SER A 198 -7.33 -4.77 -15.60
C SER A 198 -6.66 -4.64 -16.96
N ASP A 199 -7.42 -4.91 -18.03
CA ASP A 199 -7.05 -4.61 -19.41
C ASP A 199 -7.86 -3.41 -19.98
N GLY A 200 -8.64 -2.72 -19.14
CA GLY A 200 -9.55 -1.65 -19.54
C GLY A 200 -10.93 -2.14 -20.04
N LEU A 201 -11.09 -3.43 -20.35
CA LEU A 201 -12.38 -4.05 -20.67
C LEU A 201 -12.91 -4.91 -19.52
N ASN A 202 -12.00 -5.62 -18.85
CA ASN A 202 -12.25 -6.48 -17.71
C ASN A 202 -11.41 -6.02 -16.53
N ALA A 203 -11.93 -6.23 -15.33
CA ALA A 203 -11.19 -6.07 -14.09
C ALA A 203 -11.42 -7.28 -13.19
N ARG A 204 -10.39 -7.66 -12.44
CA ARG A 204 -10.42 -8.77 -11.49
C ARG A 204 -9.68 -8.38 -10.20
N ILE A 205 -10.07 -8.99 -9.08
CA ILE A 205 -9.59 -8.63 -7.75
C ILE A 205 -9.37 -9.88 -6.90
N GLY A 206 -8.20 -9.94 -6.26
CA GLY A 206 -7.86 -11.03 -5.36
C GLY A 206 -7.05 -10.56 -4.16
N SER A 207 -6.88 -11.44 -3.18
CA SER A 207 -5.93 -11.24 -2.09
C SER A 207 -4.54 -11.72 -2.49
N ILE A 208 -3.54 -11.52 -1.63
CA ILE A 208 -2.19 -12.03 -1.86
C ILE A 208 -2.13 -13.56 -2.02
N THR A 209 -3.15 -14.31 -1.60
CA THR A 209 -3.24 -15.77 -1.75
C THR A 209 -4.08 -16.23 -2.93
N SER A 210 -4.81 -15.33 -3.61
CA SER A 210 -5.67 -15.71 -4.74
C SER A 210 -4.84 -16.28 -5.89
N ASN A 211 -5.25 -17.46 -6.36
CA ASN A 211 -4.77 -18.03 -7.62
C ASN A 211 -5.65 -17.53 -8.78
N LYS A 212 -5.36 -17.95 -10.01
CA LYS A 212 -6.13 -17.52 -11.20
C LYS A 212 -7.62 -17.88 -11.17
N GLU A 213 -8.01 -18.95 -10.49
CA GLU A 213 -9.42 -19.37 -10.41
C GLU A 213 -10.24 -18.44 -9.51
N TRP A 214 -9.61 -17.88 -8.47
CA TRP A 214 -10.24 -17.07 -7.43
C TRP A 214 -9.81 -15.59 -7.49
N PHE A 215 -9.39 -15.11 -8.66
CA PHE A 215 -9.00 -13.72 -8.94
C PHE A 215 -10.08 -13.01 -9.76
#